data_AF-A0A9N9IS28-F1
#
_entry.id   AF-A0A9N9IS28-F1
#
_cell.length_a   1.000
_cell.length_b   1.000
_cell.length_c   1.000
_cell.angle_alpha   90.00
_cell.angle_beta   90.00
_cell.angle_gamma   90.00
#
_symmetry.space_group_name_H-M   'P 1'
#
loop_
_entity.id
_entity.type
_entity.pdbx_description
1 polymer ?
#
loop_
_entity_poly.entity_id
_entity_poly.type
_entity_poly.pdbx_seq_one_letter_code
_entity_poly.pdbx_strand_id
1 'polypeptide(L)'
;GTSLLQNAVISGNIQMVKKLIQEYRCSITHKDKLGRQAIHNASMIGDLNMFKLLVETGCNVNEKDEWDGWTSLHHACKEGHINVVSYLVNECGADVDLRDKHSRCALEI
;
A
#
# COMPACT_ATOMS: atom_id res chain seq x y z
N GLY A 1 8.82 11.28 8.81
CA GLY A 1 8.35 12.21 7.75
C GLY A 1 8.13 11.43 6.48
N THR A 2 7.35 11.96 5.53
CA THR A 2 7.07 11.26 4.25
C THR A 2 8.35 11.13 3.42
N SER A 3 8.64 9.95 2.88
CA SER A 3 9.82 9.73 2.03
C SER A 3 9.63 10.27 0.61
N LEU A 4 10.74 10.40 -0.11
CA LEU A 4 10.73 10.73 -1.54
C LEU A 4 9.88 9.74 -2.35
N LEU A 5 10.00 8.44 -2.05
CA LEU A 5 9.20 7.39 -2.69
C LEU A 5 7.71 7.57 -2.41
N GLN A 6 7.34 7.84 -1.16
CA GLN A 6 5.93 8.06 -0.79
C GLN A 6 5.35 9.30 -1.48
N ASN A 7 6.10 10.41 -1.59
CA ASN A 7 5.67 11.59 -2.33
C ASN A 7 5.51 11.30 -3.84
N ALA A 8 6.40 10.50 -4.42
CA ALA A 8 6.30 10.07 -5.81
C ALA A 8 5.07 9.18 -6.06
N VAL A 9 4.74 8.29 -5.11
CA VAL A 9 3.51 7.48 -5.15
C VAL A 9 2.27 8.36 -5.01
N ILE A 10 2.25 9.28 -4.05
CA ILE A 10 1.12 10.19 -3.81
C ILE A 10 0.84 11.09 -5.01
N SER A 11 1.88 11.51 -5.72
CA SER A 11 1.74 12.31 -6.95
C SER A 11 1.37 11.49 -8.19
N GLY A 12 1.28 10.15 -8.10
CA GLY A 12 0.98 9.28 -9.24
C GLY A 12 2.12 9.17 -10.28
N ASN A 13 3.33 9.61 -9.95
CA ASN A 13 4.44 9.64 -10.91
C ASN A 13 5.14 8.26 -10.99
N ILE A 14 4.56 7.35 -11.75
CA ILE A 14 5.07 5.97 -11.94
C ILE A 14 6.52 5.96 -12.42
N GLN A 15 6.91 6.86 -13.34
CA GLN A 15 8.27 6.90 -13.86
C GLN A 15 9.29 7.30 -12.78
N MET A 16 8.94 8.26 -11.94
CA MET A 16 9.77 8.64 -10.81
C MET A 16 9.88 7.50 -9.81
N VAL A 17 8.78 6.81 -9.49
CA VAL A 17 8.79 5.64 -8.61
C VAL A 17 9.73 4.55 -9.12
N LYS A 18 9.69 4.23 -10.42
CA LYS A 18 10.63 3.29 -11.06
C LYS A 18 12.08 3.72 -10.87
N LYS A 19 12.42 4.98 -11.18
CA LYS A 19 13.78 5.50 -11.01
C LYS A 19 14.24 5.43 -9.55
N LEU A 20 13.41 5.85 -8.61
CA LEU A 20 13.73 5.84 -7.17
C LEU A 20 14.05 4.43 -6.67
N ILE A 21 13.32 3.42 -7.12
CA ILE A 21 13.54 2.03 -6.70
C ILE A 21 14.73 1.41 -7.44
N GLN A 22 14.80 1.56 -8.76
CA GLN A 22 15.77 0.85 -9.60
C GLN A 22 17.16 1.49 -9.60
N GLU A 23 17.23 2.82 -9.73
CA GLU A 23 18.49 3.57 -9.83
C GLU A 23 18.98 4.01 -8.45
N TYR A 24 18.09 4.60 -7.64
CA TYR A 24 18.47 5.20 -6.36
C TYR A 24 18.35 4.25 -5.16
N ARG A 25 17.89 3.01 -5.38
CA ARG A 25 17.71 1.99 -4.32
C ARG A 25 16.96 2.51 -3.09
N CYS A 26 15.97 3.36 -3.30
CA CYS A 26 15.18 3.94 -2.22
C CYS A 26 14.45 2.83 -1.44
N SER A 27 14.42 2.98 -0.11
CA SER A 27 13.72 2.01 0.75
C SER A 27 12.21 2.02 0.50
N ILE A 28 11.68 0.85 0.13
CA ILE A 28 10.24 0.60 -0.03
C ILE A 28 9.52 0.43 1.32
N THR A 29 10.26 0.09 2.37
CA THR A 29 9.74 -0.20 3.71
C THR A 29 9.70 1.02 4.63
N HIS A 30 10.14 2.20 4.14
CA HIS A 30 10.08 3.44 4.91
C HIS A 30 8.66 3.73 5.37
N LYS A 31 8.50 4.02 6.67
CA LYS A 31 7.22 4.36 7.29
C LYS A 31 7.09 5.86 7.50
N ASP A 32 5.93 6.42 7.16
CA ASP A 32 5.61 7.81 7.47
C ASP A 32 5.24 7.99 8.95
N LYS A 33 4.74 9.17 9.35
CA LYS A 33 4.35 9.43 10.75
C LYS A 33 3.17 8.59 11.24
N LEU A 34 2.40 7.99 10.35
CA LEU A 34 1.28 7.11 10.64
C LEU A 34 1.67 5.63 10.51
N GLY A 35 2.97 5.33 10.35
CA GLY A 35 3.46 3.97 10.12
C GLY A 35 3.17 3.44 8.72
N ARG A 36 2.65 4.27 7.80
CA ARG A 36 2.28 3.82 6.45
C ARG A 36 3.52 3.72 5.59
N GLN A 37 3.60 2.65 4.82
CA GLN A 37 4.55 2.49 3.72
C GLN A 37 3.97 2.99 2.38
N ALA A 38 4.81 3.04 1.34
CA ALA A 38 4.38 3.44 -0.01
C ALA A 38 3.17 2.62 -0.53
N ILE A 39 3.11 1.32 -0.21
CA ILE A 39 2.03 0.42 -0.66
C ILE A 39 0.66 0.77 -0.04
N HIS A 40 0.64 1.27 1.20
CA HIS A 40 -0.59 1.75 1.84
C HIS A 40 -1.12 2.99 1.11
N ASN A 41 -0.24 3.93 0.75
CA ASN A 41 -0.62 5.13 0.01
C ASN A 41 -1.18 4.78 -1.38
N ALA A 42 -0.55 3.85 -2.10
CA ALA A 42 -1.05 3.38 -3.39
C ALA A 42 -2.45 2.75 -3.27
N SER A 43 -2.68 1.97 -2.21
CA SER A 43 -3.99 1.36 -1.94
C SER A 43 -5.08 2.38 -1.64
N MET A 44 -4.76 3.39 -0.82
CA MET A 44 -5.66 4.49 -0.47
C MET A 44 -6.02 5.36 -1.68
N ILE A 45 -5.07 5.55 -2.62
CA ILE A 45 -5.29 6.33 -3.85
C ILE A 45 -6.08 5.53 -4.90
N GLY A 46 -5.97 4.20 -4.91
CA GLY A 46 -6.67 3.35 -5.89
C GLY A 46 -5.96 3.19 -7.23
N ASP A 47 -4.71 3.67 -7.36
CA ASP A 47 -3.92 3.49 -8.57
C ASP A 47 -3.38 2.06 -8.65
N LEU A 48 -4.12 1.19 -9.36
CA LEU A 48 -3.75 -0.21 -9.54
C LEU A 48 -2.39 -0.38 -10.24
N ASN A 49 -2.02 0.49 -11.17
CA ASN A 49 -0.74 0.35 -11.89
C ASN A 49 0.44 0.68 -10.96
N MET A 50 0.30 1.72 -10.15
CA MET A 50 1.25 2.05 -9.10
C MET A 50 1.32 0.94 -8.05
N PHE A 51 0.18 0.40 -7.65
CA PHE A 51 0.10 -0.67 -6.67
C PHE A 51 0.82 -1.93 -7.17
N LYS A 52 0.54 -2.36 -8.41
CA LYS A 52 1.24 -3.48 -9.07
C LYS A 52 2.74 -3.28 -9.10
N LEU A 53 3.19 -2.09 -9.52
CA LEU A 53 4.61 -1.75 -9.53
C LEU A 53 5.25 -1.93 -8.15
N LEU A 54 4.60 -1.50 -7.08
CA LEU A 54 5.14 -1.66 -5.71
C LEU A 54 5.14 -3.13 -5.26
N VAL A 55 4.15 -3.92 -5.63
CA VAL A 55 4.12 -5.37 -5.33
C VAL A 55 5.29 -6.09 -6.02
N GLU A 56 5.58 -5.76 -7.28
CA GLU A 56 6.72 -6.31 -8.03
C GLU A 56 8.08 -6.04 -7.37
N THR A 57 8.17 -5.03 -6.48
CA THR A 57 9.40 -4.74 -5.73
C THR A 57 9.60 -5.60 -4.47
N GLY A 58 8.64 -6.48 -4.15
CA GLY A 58 8.70 -7.34 -2.97
C GLY A 58 8.16 -6.68 -1.69
N CYS A 59 7.28 -5.69 -1.83
CA CYS A 59 6.55 -5.15 -0.68
C CYS A 59 5.70 -6.23 0.00
N ASN A 60 5.62 -6.18 1.33
CA ASN A 60 4.69 -7.00 2.09
C ASN A 60 3.27 -6.39 2.01
N VAL A 61 2.35 -7.03 1.29
CA VAL A 61 0.94 -6.57 1.15
C VAL A 61 0.15 -6.62 2.45
N ASN A 62 0.57 -7.49 3.38
CA ASN A 62 -0.04 -7.72 4.69
C ASN A 62 0.59 -6.89 5.80
N GLU A 63 1.55 -6.02 5.46
CA GLU A 63 2.10 -5.07 6.43
C GLU A 63 0.97 -4.19 6.98
N LYS A 64 1.00 -3.96 8.29
CA LYS A 64 0.07 -3.06 8.96
C LYS A 64 0.73 -1.70 9.17
N ASP A 65 -0.03 -0.64 8.92
CA ASP A 65 0.35 0.68 9.42
C ASP A 65 0.33 0.74 10.95
N GLU A 66 0.95 1.77 11.51
CA GLU A 66 1.06 1.94 12.96
C GLU A 66 -0.06 2.83 13.51
N TRP A 67 -0.89 3.41 12.65
CA TRP A 67 -1.96 4.29 13.05
C TRP A 67 -3.19 3.49 13.49
N ASP A 68 -3.86 2.82 12.55
CA ASP A 68 -5.05 2.00 12.82
C ASP A 68 -4.75 0.50 12.77
N GLY A 69 -3.54 0.11 12.37
CA GLY A 69 -3.22 -1.31 12.15
C GLY A 69 -3.74 -1.81 10.81
N TRP A 70 -3.93 -0.91 9.84
CA TRP A 70 -4.54 -1.21 8.56
C TRP A 70 -3.53 -1.76 7.56
N THR A 71 -3.93 -2.78 6.83
CA THR A 71 -3.19 -3.29 5.68
C THR A 71 -3.59 -2.56 4.40
N SER A 72 -2.88 -2.84 3.31
CA SER A 72 -3.27 -2.39 1.96
C SER A 72 -4.74 -2.70 1.63
N LEU A 73 -5.23 -3.87 2.06
CA LEU A 73 -6.62 -4.29 1.84
C LEU A 73 -7.63 -3.44 2.62
N HIS A 74 -7.32 -3.07 3.87
CA HIS A 74 -8.18 -2.21 4.68
C HIS A 74 -8.38 -0.84 3.99
N HIS A 75 -7.28 -0.22 3.55
CA HIS A 75 -7.32 1.05 2.83
C HIS A 75 -8.10 0.93 1.50
N ALA A 76 -7.86 -0.10 0.71
CA ALA A 76 -8.55 -0.29 -0.56
C ALA A 76 -10.07 -0.55 -0.40
N CYS A 77 -10.47 -1.33 0.60
CA CYS A 77 -11.88 -1.60 0.89
C CYS A 77 -12.61 -0.32 1.33
N LYS A 78 -12.04 0.42 2.30
CA LYS A 78 -12.65 1.65 2.82
C LYS A 78 -12.89 2.69 1.73
N GLU A 79 -11.93 2.86 0.83
CA GLU A 79 -12.00 3.86 -0.23
C GLU A 79 -12.77 3.34 -1.47
N GLY A 80 -13.22 2.08 -1.48
CA GLY A 80 -14.03 1.50 -2.55
C GLY A 80 -13.25 1.15 -3.82
N HIS A 81 -11.94 0.96 -3.74
CA HIS A 81 -11.07 0.67 -4.90
C HIS A 81 -11.12 -0.82 -5.29
N ILE A 82 -12.26 -1.23 -5.86
CA ILE A 82 -12.58 -2.65 -6.20
C ILE A 82 -11.48 -3.30 -7.06
N ASN A 83 -10.86 -2.54 -7.96
CA ASN A 83 -9.76 -3.01 -8.80
C ASN A 83 -8.51 -3.40 -7.98
N VAL A 84 -8.15 -2.62 -6.96
CA VAL A 84 -7.05 -2.92 -6.04
C VAL A 84 -7.42 -4.05 -5.09
N VAL A 85 -8.65 -4.05 -4.56
CA VAL A 85 -9.17 -5.16 -3.73
C VAL A 85 -9.11 -6.49 -4.47
N SER A 86 -9.62 -6.53 -5.71
CA SER A 86 -9.60 -7.73 -6.54
C SER A 86 -8.19 -8.22 -6.79
N TYR A 87 -7.25 -7.31 -7.09
CA TYR A 87 -5.86 -7.67 -7.30
C TYR A 87 -5.19 -8.20 -6.02
N LEU A 88 -5.42 -7.55 -4.88
CA LEU A 88 -4.92 -7.97 -3.57
C LEU A 88 -5.37 -9.39 -3.19
N VAL A 89 -6.67 -9.68 -3.35
CA VAL A 89 -7.26 -10.97 -2.95
C VAL A 89 -6.89 -12.07 -3.94
N ASN A 90 -7.02 -11.82 -5.24
CA ASN A 90 -6.89 -12.88 -6.25
C ASN A 90 -5.45 -13.14 -6.68
N GLU A 91 -4.60 -12.11 -6.72
CA GLU A 91 -3.26 -12.20 -7.30
C GLU A 91 -2.15 -12.11 -6.24
N CYS A 92 -2.34 -11.32 -5.18
CA CYS A 92 -1.30 -11.13 -4.15
C CYS A 92 -1.44 -12.08 -2.95
N GLY A 93 -2.56 -12.81 -2.81
CA GLY A 93 -2.82 -13.64 -1.63
C GLY A 93 -2.88 -12.84 -0.33
N ALA A 94 -3.48 -11.64 -0.37
CA ALA A 94 -3.66 -10.81 0.82
C ALA A 94 -4.50 -11.55 1.87
N ASP A 95 -4.08 -11.46 3.14
CA ASP A 95 -4.80 -12.07 4.25
C ASP A 95 -6.01 -11.21 4.62
N VAL A 96 -7.20 -11.73 4.29
CA VAL A 96 -8.49 -11.07 4.48
C VAL A 96 -8.96 -11.07 5.94
N ASP A 97 -8.38 -11.93 6.78
CA ASP A 97 -8.77 -12.10 8.19
C ASP A 97 -7.92 -11.24 9.13
N LEU A 98 -6.91 -10.53 8.62
CA LEU A 98 -6.12 -9.61 9.43
C LEU A 98 -7.01 -8.53 10.03
N ARG A 99 -6.89 -8.37 11.35
CA ARG A 99 -7.66 -7.40 12.12
C ARG A 99 -6.87 -6.13 12.40
N ASP A 100 -7.54 -4.99 12.28
CA ASP A 100 -7.05 -3.70 12.72
C ASP A 100 -6.98 -3.60 14.25
N LYS A 101 -6.55 -2.45 14.78
CA LYS A 101 -6.49 -2.18 16.22
C LYS A 101 -7.85 -2.17 16.92
N HIS A 102 -8.93 -2.06 16.15
CA HIS A 102 -10.32 -2.13 16.63
C HIS A 102 -10.92 -3.52 16.46
N SER A 103 -10.09 -4.53 16.16
CA SER A 103 -10.49 -5.92 15.92
C SER A 103 -11.39 -6.11 14.69
N ARG A 104 -11.37 -5.18 13.74
CA ARG A 104 -12.14 -5.26 12.49
C ARG A 104 -11.27 -5.79 11.35
N CYS A 105 -11.81 -6.69 10.52
CA CYS A 105 -11.16 -7.06 9.27
C CYS A 105 -11.53 -6.08 8.14
N ALA A 106 -10.91 -6.23 6.97
CA ALA A 106 -11.10 -5.30 5.86
C ALA A 106 -12.54 -5.23 5.30
N LEU A 107 -13.37 -6.23 5.57
CA LEU A 107 -14.79 -6.27 5.16
C LEU A 107 -15.72 -5.59 6.17
N GLU A 108 -15.22 -5.27 7.37
CA GLU A 108 -15.99 -4.72 8.49
C GLU A 108 -15.79 -3.19 8.67
N ILE A 109 -15.03 -2.56 7.76
CA ILE A 109 -14.69 -1.12 7.81
C ILE A 109 -15.60 -0.28 6.92
#